data_AF-A0A2A5EP20-F1
#
_entry.id   AF-A0A2A5EP20-F1
#
_cell.length_a   1.000
_cell.length_b   1.000
_cell.length_c   1.000
_cell.angle_alpha   90.00
_cell.angle_beta   90.00
_cell.angle_gamma   90.00
#
_symmetry.space_group_name_H-M   'P 1'
#
loop_
_entity.id
_entity.type
_entity.pdbx_description
1 polymer ?
#
loop_
_entity_poly.entity_id
_entity_poly.type
_entity_poly.pdbx_seq_one_letter_code
_entity_poly.pdbx_strand_id
1 'polypeptide(L)'
;MPDSVVEDEEYDFPLPNNDEQRRIALQIFLDAWDDALAEGVDPDVLASTAIFAALSDMVETYGEETVAEMADGLKDRVRKGEFTLNQTRH
;
A
#
# COMPACT_ATOMS: atom_id res chain seq x y z
N MET A 1 -9.94 -28.18 41.44
CA MET A 1 -9.54 -28.74 40.14
C MET A 1 -8.50 -27.79 39.55
N PRO A 2 -7.25 -28.21 39.32
CA PRO A 2 -6.36 -27.50 38.41
C PRO A 2 -6.69 -27.89 36.95
N ASP A 3 -6.14 -27.11 36.02
CA ASP A 3 -6.16 -27.25 34.55
C ASP A 3 -7.43 -26.82 33.81
N SER A 4 -7.44 -25.54 33.45
CA SER A 4 -7.56 -25.18 32.04
C SER A 4 -6.59 -24.03 31.78
N VAL A 5 -5.32 -24.38 31.58
CA VAL A 5 -4.47 -23.56 30.71
C VAL A 5 -5.25 -23.51 29.41
N VAL A 6 -5.86 -22.37 29.11
CA VAL A 6 -6.20 -22.04 27.74
C VAL A 6 -4.83 -21.96 27.10
N GLU A 7 -4.41 -23.05 26.48
CA GLU A 7 -3.24 -23.05 25.61
C GLU A 7 -3.48 -21.87 24.68
N ASP A 8 -2.56 -20.92 24.67
CA ASP A 8 -2.51 -19.90 23.65
C ASP A 8 -2.49 -20.67 22.34
N GLU A 9 -3.66 -20.86 21.73
CA GLU A 9 -3.80 -21.30 20.36
C GLU A 9 -3.12 -20.20 19.56
N GLU A 10 -1.81 -20.35 19.38
CA GLU A 10 -1.04 -19.68 18.36
C GLU A 10 -1.70 -20.13 17.06
N TYR A 11 -2.75 -19.40 16.68
CA TYR A 11 -3.44 -19.56 15.44
C TYR A 11 -2.43 -19.19 14.35
N ASP A 12 -1.66 -20.19 13.94
CA ASP A 12 -0.85 -20.19 12.73
C ASP A 12 -1.82 -20.21 11.54
N PHE A 13 -2.57 -19.12 11.39
CA PHE A 13 -3.29 -18.84 10.15
C PHE A 13 -2.19 -18.60 9.12
N PRO A 14 -2.03 -19.51 8.13
CA PRO A 14 -1.02 -19.32 7.13
C PRO A 14 -1.26 -17.97 6.48
N LEU A 15 -0.21 -17.15 6.42
CA LEU A 15 -0.32 -15.84 5.78
C LEU A 15 -0.92 -16.04 4.37
N PRO A 16 -1.85 -15.17 3.97
CA PRO A 16 -2.41 -15.24 2.63
C PRO A 16 -1.29 -15.28 1.59
N ASN A 17 -1.53 -15.89 0.43
CA ASN A 17 -0.53 -15.85 -0.64
C ASN A 17 -0.29 -14.39 -1.10
N ASN A 18 0.81 -14.13 -1.81
CA ASN A 18 1.20 -12.77 -2.20
C ASN A 18 0.10 -12.00 -2.95
N ASP A 19 -0.68 -12.66 -3.81
CA ASP A 19 -1.75 -12.00 -4.57
C ASP A 19 -2.95 -11.66 -3.68
N GLU A 20 -3.24 -12.50 -2.68
CA GLU A 20 -4.24 -12.22 -1.66
C GLU A 20 -3.80 -11.11 -0.71
N GLN A 21 -2.54 -11.11 -0.26
CA GLN A 21 -1.97 -10.01 0.53
C GLN A 21 -2.04 -8.68 -0.22
N ARG A 22 -1.70 -8.65 -1.52
CA ARG A 22 -1.82 -7.45 -2.35
C ARG A 22 -3.26 -6.96 -2.44
N ARG A 23 -4.22 -7.87 -2.63
CA ARG A 23 -5.65 -7.50 -2.66
C ARG A 23 -6.13 -6.93 -1.33
N ILE A 24 -5.75 -7.57 -0.22
CA ILE A 24 -6.11 -7.12 1.13
C ILE A 24 -5.51 -5.74 1.41
N ALA A 25 -4.21 -5.56 1.14
CA ALA A 25 -3.53 -4.29 1.35
C ALA A 25 -4.15 -3.18 0.49
N LEU A 26 -4.45 -3.46 -0.78
CA LEU A 26 -5.12 -2.49 -1.65
C LEU A 26 -6.50 -2.11 -1.10
N GLN A 27 -7.31 -3.07 -0.66
CA GLN A 27 -8.63 -2.77 -0.09
C GLN A 27 -8.52 -1.89 1.15
N ILE A 28 -7.61 -2.22 2.07
CA ILE A 28 -7.35 -1.41 3.27
C ILE A 28 -6.95 0.02 2.88
N PHE A 29 -6.08 0.18 1.89
CA PHE A 29 -5.68 1.50 1.42
C PHE A 29 -6.84 2.28 0.79
N LEU A 30 -7.71 1.63 0.01
CA LEU A 30 -8.87 2.28 -0.59
C LEU A 30 -9.88 2.71 0.47
N ASP A 31 -10.15 1.86 1.47
CA ASP A 31 -11.06 2.18 2.56
C ASP A 31 -10.52 3.38 3.37
N ALA A 32 -9.23 3.35 3.74
CA ALA A 32 -8.57 4.47 4.42
C ALA A 32 -8.55 5.76 3.58
N TRP A 33 -8.50 5.61 2.25
CA TRP A 33 -8.57 6.74 1.33
C TRP A 33 -9.95 7.39 1.36
N ASP A 34 -11.01 6.59 1.26
CA ASP A 34 -12.39 7.07 1.33
C ASP A 34 -12.69 7.74 2.67
N ASP A 35 -12.20 7.17 3.78
CA ASP A 35 -12.32 7.77 5.11
C ASP A 35 -11.62 9.15 5.19
N ALA A 36 -10.41 9.27 4.65
CA ALA A 36 -9.69 10.55 4.64
C ALA A 36 -10.43 11.62 3.81
N LEU A 37 -11.04 11.24 2.69
CA LEU A 37 -11.87 12.15 1.89
C LEU A 37 -13.14 12.57 2.65
N ALA A 38 -13.76 11.66 3.40
CA ALA A 38 -14.94 11.94 4.21
C ALA A 38 -14.64 12.94 5.35
N GLU A 39 -13.43 12.90 5.91
CA GLU A 39 -12.92 13.86 6.90
C GLU A 39 -12.54 15.23 6.28
N GLY A 40 -12.65 15.36 4.95
CA GLY A 40 -12.39 16.62 4.22
C GLY A 40 -10.94 16.85 3.82
N VAL A 41 -10.11 15.79 3.80
CA VAL A 41 -8.75 15.88 3.26
C VAL A 41 -8.80 16.09 1.75
N ASP A 42 -8.00 17.03 1.26
CA ASP A 42 -7.88 17.28 -0.17
C ASP A 42 -7.22 16.07 -0.89
N PRO A 43 -7.81 15.56 -1.99
CA PRO A 43 -7.28 14.40 -2.70
C PRO A 43 -5.83 14.53 -3.17
N ASP A 44 -5.40 15.73 -3.59
CA ASP A 44 -4.04 15.97 -4.05
C ASP A 44 -3.05 15.96 -2.87
N VAL A 45 -3.49 16.49 -1.71
CA VAL A 45 -2.72 16.44 -0.45
C VAL A 45 -2.57 14.99 0.02
N LEU A 46 -3.65 14.20 -0.02
CA LEU A 46 -3.62 12.80 0.36
C LEU A 46 -2.68 12.00 -0.54
N ALA A 47 -2.78 12.17 -1.86
CA ALA A 47 -1.93 11.47 -2.82
C ALA A 47 -0.45 11.83 -2.68
N SER A 48 -0.13 13.12 -2.55
CA SER A 48 1.26 13.57 -2.36
C SER A 48 1.85 13.05 -1.04
N THR A 49 1.05 13.00 0.03
CA THR A 49 1.45 12.45 1.32
C THR A 49 1.69 10.94 1.24
N ALA A 50 0.83 10.19 0.54
CA ALA A 50 1.01 8.76 0.32
C ALA A 50 2.29 8.45 -0.47
N ILE A 51 2.58 9.24 -1.51
CA ILE A 51 3.84 9.13 -2.26
C ILE A 51 5.04 9.39 -1.34
N PHE A 52 5.00 10.44 -0.53
CA PHE A 52 6.07 10.75 0.41
C PHE A 52 6.30 9.62 1.41
N ALA A 53 5.24 9.08 2.00
CA ALA A 53 5.32 7.98 2.95
C ALA A 53 5.91 6.72 2.29
N ALA A 54 5.44 6.35 1.11
CA ALA A 54 5.94 5.19 0.37
C ALA A 54 7.42 5.33 -0.02
N LEU A 55 7.83 6.51 -0.51
CA LEU A 55 9.24 6.76 -0.84
C LEU A 55 10.12 6.75 0.42
N SER A 56 9.64 7.30 1.53
CA SER A 56 10.41 7.33 2.79
C SER A 56 10.66 5.93 3.33
N ASP A 57 9.64 5.06 3.32
CA ASP A 57 9.76 3.66 3.74
C ASP A 57 10.72 2.86 2.85
N MET A 58 10.63 3.07 1.52
CA MET A 58 11.59 2.46 0.59
C MET A 58 13.02 2.96 0.81
N VAL A 59 13.21 4.25 1.11
CA VAL A 59 14.54 4.81 1.39
C VAL A 59 15.12 4.24 2.68
N GLU A 60 14.30 4.10 3.72
CA GLU A 60 14.71 3.46 4.98
C GLU A 60 15.13 2.00 4.75
N THR A 61 14.41 1.28 3.90
CA THR A 61 14.66 -0.15 3.62
C THR A 61 15.83 -0.38 2.66
N TYR A 62 15.96 0.43 1.61
CA TYR A 62 16.86 0.16 0.47
C TYR A 62 17.94 1.22 0.23
N GLY A 63 17.87 2.37 0.92
CA GLY A 63 18.78 3.50 0.76
C GLY A 63 18.38 4.49 -0.35
N GLU A 64 18.83 5.74 -0.22
CA GLU A 64 18.45 6.85 -1.11
C GLU A 64 18.79 6.60 -2.58
N GLU A 65 19.99 6.12 -2.88
CA GLU A 65 20.45 5.92 -4.27
C GLU A 65 19.61 4.84 -4.98
N THR A 66 19.34 3.72 -4.30
CA THR A 66 18.53 2.62 -4.84
C THR A 66 17.13 3.11 -5.21
N VAL A 67 16.51 3.92 -4.33
CA VAL A 67 15.16 4.45 -4.58
C VAL A 67 15.18 5.53 -5.66
N ALA A 68 16.24 6.33 -5.76
CA ALA A 68 16.41 7.30 -6.84
C ALA A 68 16.49 6.61 -8.21
N GLU A 69 17.25 5.52 -8.33
CA GLU A 69 17.29 4.71 -9.56
C GLU A 69 15.92 4.09 -9.90
N MET A 70 15.20 3.58 -8.91
CA MET A 70 13.83 3.08 -9.10
C MET A 70 12.87 4.17 -9.58
N ALA A 71 13.03 5.39 -9.06
CA ALA A 71 12.18 6.53 -9.38
C ALA A 71 12.42 7.09 -10.79
N ASP A 72 13.62 6.94 -11.37
CA ASP A 72 13.95 7.45 -12.71
C ASP A 72 13.00 6.88 -13.78
N GLY A 73 12.64 5.60 -13.65
CA GLY A 73 11.69 4.93 -14.54
C GLY A 73 10.23 5.40 -14.39
N LEU A 74 9.84 6.00 -13.25
CA LEU A 74 8.44 6.36 -12.98
C LEU A 74 7.92 7.40 -13.95
N LYS A 75 8.74 8.38 -14.32
CA LYS A 75 8.37 9.44 -15.27
C LYS A 75 7.93 8.85 -16.62
N ASP A 76 8.67 7.86 -17.11
CA ASP A 76 8.34 7.22 -18.39
C ASP A 76 7.09 6.34 -18.27
N ARG A 77 6.89 5.66 -17.13
CA ARG A 77 5.67 4.89 -16.85
C ARG A 77 4.43 5.78 -16.81
N VAL A 78 4.52 6.95 -16.16
CA VAL A 78 3.45 7.97 -16.17
C VAL A 78 3.14 8.43 -17.60
N ARG A 79 4.17 8.73 -18.41
CA ARG A 79 3.99 9.15 -19.81
C ARG A 79 3.39 8.06 -20.70
N LYS A 80 3.66 6.79 -20.39
CA LYS A 80 3.05 5.63 -21.06
C LYS A 80 1.60 5.38 -20.63
N GLY A 81 1.09 6.15 -19.66
CA GLY A 81 -0.28 6.02 -19.16
C GLY A 81 -0.50 4.85 -18.22
N GLU A 82 0.56 4.26 -17.65
CA GLU A 82 0.44 3.09 -16.74
C GLU A 82 -0.40 3.37 -15.50
N PHE A 83 -0.50 4.63 -15.09
CA PHE A 83 -1.29 5.07 -13.94
C PHE A 83 -2.59 5.78 -14.33
N THR A 84 -2.91 5.85 -15.63
CA THR A 84 -4.16 6.44 -16.10
C THR A 84 -5.26 5.39 -16.03
N LEU A 85 -6.14 5.48 -15.02
CA LEU A 85 -7.27 4.54 -14.83
C LEU A 85 -8.41 4.70 -15.86
N ASN A 86 -8.19 5.44 -16.95
CA ASN A 86 -9.16 5.70 -18.02
C ASN A 86 -8.77 5.06 -19.35
N GLN A 87 -8.32 3.81 -19.37
CA GLN A 87 -8.56 2.99 -20.56
C GLN A 87 -10.00 2.47 -20.46
N THR A 88 -10.92 3.38 -20.77
CA THR A 88 -12.34 3.10 -21.00
C THR A 88 -12.41 1.87 -21.90
N ARG A 89 -12.84 0.72 -21.35
CA ARG A 89 -13.37 -0.36 -22.17
C ARG A 89 -14.62 0.19 -22.84
N HIS A 90 -14.45 0.75 -24.04
CA HIS A 90 -15.52 0.85 -25.02
C HIS A 90 -15.74 -0.53 -25.66
#